data_AF-A0A2G9Z3I9-F1
#
_entry.id   AF-A0A2G9Z3I9-F1
#
_cell.length_a   1.000
_cell.length_b   1.000
_cell.length_c   1.000
_cell.angle_alpha   90.00
_cell.angle_beta   90.00
_cell.angle_gamma   90.00
#
_symmetry.space_group_name_H-M   'P 1'
#
loop_
_entity.id
_entity.type
_entity.pdbx_description
1 polymer ?
#
loop_
_entity_poly.entity_id
_entity_poly.type
_entity_poly.pdbx_seq_one_letter_code
_entity_poly.pdbx_strand_id
1 'polypeptide(L)'
;MGNKANFTDFLAKCAVCEGSLDLANVIVLEEKEQKTTVHVTCPQCNSAAIVFLSNNQTGMVSVGIATDLDGAEVKKLFGSEVISADEIIDLHEFVSSEQGDIMQLIK
;
A
#
# COMPACT_ATOMS: atom_id res chain seq x y z
N MET A 1 -12.72 -30.96 -7.20
CA MET A 1 -11.95 -29.94 -7.95
C MET A 1 -12.49 -28.58 -7.54
N GLY A 2 -11.80 -27.89 -6.63
CA GLY A 2 -12.24 -26.60 -6.09
C GLY A 2 -12.06 -25.51 -7.14
N ASN A 3 -13.14 -24.77 -7.39
CA ASN A 3 -13.18 -23.65 -8.32
C ASN A 3 -12.35 -22.51 -7.72
N LYS A 4 -11.12 -22.28 -8.22
CA LYS A 4 -10.31 -21.12 -7.84
C LYS A 4 -11.01 -19.89 -8.42
N ALA A 5 -11.71 -19.13 -7.59
CA ALA A 5 -12.21 -17.81 -8.00
C ALA A 5 -11.00 -17.00 -8.49
N ASN A 6 -11.00 -16.60 -9.75
CA ASN A 6 -9.93 -15.78 -10.31
C ASN A 6 -10.02 -14.39 -9.66
N PHE A 7 -9.04 -14.11 -8.80
CA PHE A 7 -8.85 -12.85 -8.08
C PHE A 7 -8.91 -11.58 -8.98
N THR A 8 -8.67 -11.76 -10.27
CA THR A 8 -8.59 -10.73 -11.32
C THR A 8 -9.84 -9.85 -11.48
N ASP A 9 -11.03 -10.36 -11.15
CA ASP A 9 -12.28 -9.62 -11.42
C ASP A 9 -12.55 -8.48 -10.41
N PHE A 10 -11.90 -8.50 -9.24
CA PHE A 10 -12.16 -7.53 -8.16
C PHE A 10 -11.27 -6.28 -8.22
N LEU A 11 -10.20 -6.31 -9.03
CA LEU A 11 -9.28 -5.19 -9.25
C LEU A 11 -9.58 -4.44 -10.55
N ALA A 12 -10.83 -4.42 -11.00
CA ALA A 12 -11.13 -4.02 -12.38
C ALA A 12 -11.00 -2.50 -12.66
N LYS A 13 -11.08 -1.64 -11.63
CA LYS A 13 -11.11 -0.18 -11.81
C LYS A 13 -10.31 0.59 -10.76
N CYS A 14 -9.67 1.66 -11.22
CA CYS A 14 -9.04 2.66 -10.38
C CYS A 14 -10.10 3.46 -9.60
N ALA A 15 -9.97 3.59 -8.28
CA ALA A 15 -10.87 4.39 -7.44
C ALA A 15 -10.76 5.91 -7.67
N VAL A 16 -9.73 6.37 -8.40
CA VAL A 16 -9.46 7.79 -8.66
C VAL A 16 -10.01 8.24 -10.01
N CYS A 17 -9.72 7.50 -11.08
CA CYS A 17 -10.10 7.89 -12.45
C CYS A 17 -11.04 6.91 -13.14
N GLU A 18 -11.47 5.84 -12.46
CA GLU A 18 -12.27 4.72 -13.00
C GLU A 18 -11.64 3.95 -14.15
N GLY A 19 -10.39 4.26 -14.48
CA GLY A 19 -9.58 3.59 -15.48
C GLY A 19 -9.35 2.12 -15.17
N SER A 20 -9.13 1.32 -16.21
CA SER A 20 -8.82 -0.10 -16.03
C SER A 20 -7.45 -0.25 -15.35
N LEU A 21 -7.39 -1.06 -14.30
CA LEU A 21 -6.11 -1.45 -13.72
C LEU A 21 -5.53 -2.60 -14.54
N ASP A 22 -4.28 -2.45 -14.94
CA ASP A 22 -3.57 -3.51 -15.65
C ASP A 22 -2.98 -4.51 -14.65
N LEU A 23 -3.47 -5.75 -14.73
CA LEU A 23 -3.08 -6.83 -13.85
C LEU A 23 -1.66 -7.35 -14.14
N ALA A 24 -1.08 -7.02 -15.30
CA ALA A 24 0.30 -7.38 -15.64
C ALA A 24 1.34 -6.66 -14.77
N ASN A 25 0.98 -5.52 -14.19
CA ASN A 25 1.89 -4.64 -13.44
C ASN A 25 1.60 -4.62 -11.93
N VAL A 26 0.93 -5.66 -11.42
CA VAL A 26 0.61 -5.80 -10.00
C VAL A 26 1.80 -6.37 -9.24
N ILE A 27 2.12 -5.78 -8.09
CA ILE A 27 3.18 -6.26 -7.21
C ILE A 27 2.53 -6.98 -6.03
N VAL A 28 2.74 -8.29 -5.92
CA VAL A 28 2.30 -9.05 -4.75
C VAL A 28 3.22 -8.75 -3.57
N LEU A 29 2.64 -8.27 -2.46
CA LEU A 29 3.37 -7.93 -1.23
C LEU A 29 3.30 -9.07 -0.21
N GLU A 30 2.15 -9.72 -0.10
CA GLU A 30 1.93 -10.86 0.79
C GLU A 30 0.91 -11.83 0.18
N GLU A 31 1.17 -13.13 0.32
CA GLU A 31 0.23 -14.18 -0.03
C GLU A 31 0.13 -15.19 1.12
N LYS A 32 -1.09 -15.37 1.65
CA LYS A 32 -1.48 -16.34 2.67
C LYS A 32 -2.70 -17.10 2.16
N GLU A 33 -3.01 -18.27 2.73
CA GLU A 33 -4.04 -19.20 2.21
C GLU A 33 -5.33 -18.53 1.72
N GLN A 34 -5.86 -17.57 2.49
CA GLN A 34 -7.12 -16.88 2.20
C GLN A 34 -6.97 -15.37 2.13
N LYS A 35 -5.73 -14.85 2.07
CA LYS A 35 -5.45 -13.42 2.05
C LYS A 35 -4.34 -13.09 1.07
N THR A 36 -4.58 -12.11 0.22
CA THR A 36 -3.55 -11.60 -0.70
C THR A 36 -3.47 -10.10 -0.51
N THR A 37 -2.26 -9.56 -0.43
CA THR A 37 -2.02 -8.12 -0.44
C THR A 37 -1.18 -7.75 -1.64
N VAL A 38 -1.65 -6.76 -2.39
CA VAL A 38 -0.99 -6.31 -3.60
C VAL A 38 -0.83 -4.80 -3.62
N HIS A 39 0.20 -4.32 -4.30
CA HIS A 39 0.33 -2.93 -4.71
C HIS A 39 -0.01 -2.82 -6.20
N VAL A 40 -0.78 -1.79 -6.55
CA VAL A 40 -1.21 -1.51 -7.92
C VAL A 40 -0.97 -0.04 -8.25
N THR A 41 -0.50 0.23 -9.45
CA THR A 41 -0.40 1.59 -10.01
C THR A 41 -1.29 1.70 -11.23
N CYS A 42 -2.18 2.70 -11.25
CA CYS A 42 -3.04 2.93 -12.39
C CYS A 42 -2.22 3.48 -13.57
N PRO A 43 -2.25 2.84 -14.76
CA PRO A 43 -1.48 3.31 -15.91
C PRO A 43 -2.03 4.61 -16.54
N GLN A 44 -3.25 5.03 -16.17
CA GLN A 44 -3.90 6.21 -16.75
C GLN A 44 -3.66 7.49 -15.94
N CYS A 45 -3.69 7.42 -14.61
CA CYS A 45 -3.53 8.59 -13.74
C CYS A 45 -2.38 8.47 -12.72
N ASN A 46 -1.62 7.38 -12.75
CA ASN A 46 -0.51 7.07 -11.85
C ASN A 46 -0.84 7.03 -10.35
N SER A 47 -2.11 7.06 -9.96
CA SER A 47 -2.50 6.80 -8.57
C SER A 47 -2.10 5.37 -8.18
N ALA A 48 -1.52 5.21 -7.00
CA ALA A 48 -1.20 3.89 -6.45
C ALA A 48 -2.12 3.53 -5.28
N ALA A 49 -2.29 2.22 -5.08
CA ALA A 49 -3.03 1.69 -3.95
C ALA A 49 -2.42 0.38 -3.45
N ILE A 50 -2.49 0.15 -2.14
CA ILE A 50 -2.30 -1.16 -1.53
C ILE A 50 -3.68 -1.77 -1.34
N VAL A 51 -3.90 -2.95 -1.90
CA VAL A 51 -5.18 -3.65 -1.86
C VAL A 51 -5.04 -4.94 -1.06
N PHE A 52 -5.86 -5.04 -0.01
CA PHE A 52 -5.99 -6.21 0.85
C PHE A 52 -7.20 -7.02 0.41
N LEU A 53 -6.99 -8.29 0.11
CA LEU A 53 -8.02 -9.19 -0.35
C LEU A 53 -8.13 -10.33 0.63
N SER A 54 -9.36 -10.65 1.01
CA SER A 54 -9.65 -11.76 1.91
C SER A 54 -10.77 -12.59 1.32
N ASN A 55 -10.56 -13.90 1.23
CA ASN A 55 -11.59 -14.85 0.83
C ASN A 55 -12.18 -15.51 2.09
N ASN A 56 -13.49 -15.42 2.28
CA ASN A 56 -14.19 -16.04 3.40
C ASN A 56 -15.37 -16.89 2.90
N GLN A 57 -16.08 -17.57 3.81
CA GLN A 57 -17.19 -18.47 3.45
C GLN A 57 -18.36 -17.74 2.75
N THR A 58 -18.46 -16.43 2.95
CA THR A 58 -19.52 -15.57 2.40
C THR A 58 -19.11 -14.92 1.07
N GLY A 59 -17.84 -15.01 0.70
CA GLY A 59 -17.30 -14.46 -0.55
C GLY A 59 -15.95 -13.77 -0.37
N MET A 60 -15.56 -13.00 -1.39
CA MET A 60 -14.32 -12.22 -1.37
C MET A 60 -14.61 -10.77 -0.96
N VAL A 61 -13.79 -10.24 -0.07
CA VAL A 61 -13.80 -8.83 0.35
C VAL A 61 -12.47 -8.21 -0.06
N SER A 62 -12.50 -7.00 -0.60
CA SER A 62 -11.28 -6.20 -0.80
C SER A 62 -11.39 -4.85 -0.12
N VAL A 63 -10.28 -4.38 0.43
CA VAL A 63 -10.11 -3.01 0.93
C VAL A 63 -8.86 -2.43 0.28
N GLY A 64 -9.01 -1.29 -0.38
CA GLY A 64 -7.91 -0.55 -0.98
C GLY A 64 -7.57 0.69 -0.16
N ILE A 65 -6.29 0.95 0.03
CA ILE A 65 -5.76 2.16 0.65
C ILE A 65 -4.94 2.89 -0.41
N ALA A 66 -5.31 4.14 -0.70
CA ALA A 66 -4.52 4.99 -1.59
C ALA A 66 -3.14 5.26 -0.99
N THR A 67 -2.11 5.23 -1.82
CA THR A 67 -0.73 5.46 -1.40
C THR A 67 0.02 6.22 -2.48
N ASP A 68 1.03 6.96 -2.08
CA ASP A 68 2.02 7.61 -2.94
C ASP A 68 3.26 6.74 -3.16
N LEU A 69 3.39 5.61 -2.45
CA LEU A 69 4.53 4.72 -2.58
C LEU A 69 4.62 4.13 -3.99
N ASP A 70 5.80 4.18 -4.56
CA ASP A 70 6.12 3.45 -5.78
C ASP A 70 6.40 1.96 -5.52
N GLY A 71 6.60 1.19 -6.58
CA GLY A 71 6.81 -0.25 -6.50
C GLY A 71 8.10 -0.69 -5.78
N ALA A 72 9.13 0.17 -5.72
CA ALA A 72 10.35 -0.10 -4.98
C ALA A 72 10.21 0.27 -3.50
N GLU A 73 9.59 1.41 -3.22
CA GLU A 73 9.33 1.89 -1.87
C GLU A 73 8.40 0.95 -1.11
N VAL A 74 7.30 0.52 -1.73
CA VAL A 74 6.35 -0.40 -1.08
C VAL A 74 7.00 -1.74 -0.74
N LYS A 75 7.92 -2.26 -1.57
CA LYS A 75 8.65 -3.49 -1.27
C LYS A 75 9.59 -3.35 -0.08
N LYS A 76 10.11 -2.14 0.14
CA LYS A 76 11.00 -1.84 1.26
C LYS A 76 10.23 -1.58 2.56
N LEU A 77 9.10 -0.88 2.46
CA LEU A 77 8.36 -0.35 3.62
C LEU A 77 7.19 -1.25 4.04
N PHE A 78 6.65 -2.09 3.16
CA PHE A 78 5.54 -2.96 3.54
C PHE A 78 5.97 -3.96 4.62
N GLY A 79 5.28 -3.93 5.75
CA GLY A 79 5.61 -4.74 6.92
C GLY A 79 6.79 -4.23 7.75
N SER A 80 7.32 -3.03 7.46
CA SER A 80 8.30 -2.39 8.34
C SER A 80 7.67 -2.03 9.68
N GLU A 81 8.52 -1.77 10.68
CA GLU A 81 8.08 -1.26 11.96
C GLU A 81 7.27 0.04 11.78
N VAL A 82 6.15 0.11 12.48
CA VAL A 82 5.23 1.26 12.41
C VAL A 82 5.80 2.36 13.29
N ILE A 83 5.88 3.57 12.73
CA ILE A 83 6.26 4.76 13.51
C ILE A 83 5.15 5.06 14.51
N SER A 84 5.51 5.12 15.79
CA SER A 84 4.61 5.41 16.90
C SER A 84 4.34 6.92 17.05
N ALA A 85 3.25 7.25 17.75
CA ALA A 85 2.93 8.65 18.05
C ALA A 85 4.00 9.31 18.92
N ASP A 86 4.58 8.57 19.87
CA ASP A 86 5.63 9.07 20.75
C ASP A 86 6.89 9.42 19.95
N GLU A 87 7.31 8.58 19.00
CA GLU A 87 8.44 8.88 18.11
C GLU A 87 8.23 10.15 17.27
N ILE A 88 6.99 10.43 16.84
CA ILE A 88 6.65 11.66 16.12
C ILE A 88 6.70 12.88 17.04
N ILE A 89 6.25 12.75 18.28
CA ILE A 89 6.31 13.83 19.28
C ILE A 89 7.78 14.13 19.62
N ASP A 90 8.58 13.10 19.87
CA ASP A 90 10.01 13.22 20.15
C ASP A 90 10.73 13.92 18.99
N LEU A 91 10.43 13.54 17.74
CA LEU A 91 10.97 14.20 16.56
C LEU A 91 10.54 15.67 16.47
N HIS A 92 9.27 15.98 16.75
CA HIS A 92 8.76 17.34 16.74
C HIS A 92 9.42 18.21 17.81
N GLU A 93 9.57 17.71 19.04
CA GLU A 93 10.25 18.41 20.13
C GLU A 93 11.71 18.63 19.80
N PHE A 94 12.40 17.61 19.27
CA PHE A 94 13.77 17.71 18.81
C PHE A 94 13.92 18.83 17.77
N VAL A 95 13.15 18.77 16.67
CA VAL A 95 13.22 19.78 15.59
C VAL A 95 12.83 21.18 16.08
N SER A 96 11.85 21.30 16.97
CA SER A 96 11.37 22.60 17.47
C SER A 96 12.31 23.25 18.48
N SER A 97 13.10 22.45 19.21
CA SER A 97 14.10 22.94 20.16
C SER A 97 15.38 23.46 19.48
N GLU A 98 15.63 23.01 18.25
CA GLU A 98 16.77 23.42 17.45
C GLU A 98 16.48 24.74 16.70
N GLN A 99 17.19 25.81 17.06
CA GLN A 99 17.23 27.04 16.25
C GLN A 99 18.26 26.88 15.13
N GLY A 100 18.02 25.96 14.20
CA GLY A 100 19.00 25.56 13.20
C GLY A 100 18.39 25.10 11.87
N ASP A 101 19.25 24.97 10.87
CA ASP A 101 18.89 24.36 9.59
C ASP A 101 18.75 22.84 9.79
N ILE A 102 17.60 22.27 9.43
CA ILE A 102 17.31 20.84 9.55
C ILE A 102 18.36 19.97 8.85
N MET A 103 19.04 20.50 7.81
CA MET A 103 20.14 19.83 7.13
C MET A 103 21.34 19.53 8.04
N GLN A 104 21.48 20.24 9.16
CA GLN A 104 22.54 19.98 10.15
C GLN A 104 22.25 18.77 11.03
N LEU A 105 21.00 18.28 11.04
CA LEU A 105 20.54 17.18 11.89
C LEU A 105 20.56 15.81 11.19
N ILE A 106 20.69 15.76 9.86
CA ILE A 106 20.54 14.53 9.05
C ILE A 106 21.91 14.04 8.52
N LYS A 107 22.94 13.98 9.38
CA LYS A 107 24.26 13.45 8.99
C LYS A 107 24.33 11.93 8.98
#